data_AF-A0A379T9R0-F1
#
_entry.id   AF-A0A379T9R0-F1
#
_cell.length_a   1.000
_cell.length_b   1.000
_cell.length_c   1.000
_cell.angle_alpha   90.00
_cell.angle_beta   90.00
_cell.angle_gamma   90.00
#
_symmetry.space_group_name_H-M   'P 1'
#
loop_
_entity.id
_entity.type
_entity.pdbx_description
1 polymer ?
#
loop_
_entity_poly.entity_id
_entity_poly.type
_entity_poly.pdbx_seq_one_letter_code
_entity_poly.pdbx_strand_id
1 'polypeptide(L)'
;MLPIVDKPMIQYIVDEIVAAGIKEIVLVTHASKNAVENHFDTSYELESLLEQRVKRQLLAEVQSICPPGVTIMNVRQAQPLGLGHSILCARPVVGDNPFIVVLPDIIIDDATADPLRYNLAAMVARFNETGPQPGAGEAHER
;
A
#
# COMPACT_ATOMS: atom_id res chain seq x y z
N MET A 1 -0.84 11.88 6.67
CA MET A 1 -1.85 12.72 5.99
C MET A 1 -1.32 14.13 5.69
N LEU A 2 -0.01 14.33 5.59
CA LEU A 2 0.52 15.58 5.06
C LEU A 2 0.22 15.62 3.55
N PRO A 3 -0.42 16.66 3.01
CA PRO A 3 -0.64 16.78 1.57
C PRO A 3 0.64 17.25 0.87
N ILE A 4 0.88 16.68 -0.32
CA ILE A 4 1.78 17.26 -1.32
C ILE A 4 0.87 17.82 -2.39
N VAL A 5 0.82 19.16 -2.44
CA VAL A 5 -0.18 19.90 -3.22
C VAL A 5 -1.61 19.58 -2.72
N ASP A 6 -2.26 18.57 -3.31
CA ASP A 6 -3.67 18.22 -3.11
C ASP A 6 -3.89 16.76 -2.69
N LYS A 7 -2.90 15.88 -2.85
CA LYS A 7 -2.96 14.47 -2.45
C LYS A 7 -2.14 14.20 -1.18
N PRO A 8 -2.62 13.41 -0.21
CA PRO A 8 -1.81 13.03 0.94
C PRO A 8 -0.64 12.14 0.50
N MET A 9 0.52 12.28 1.14
CA MET A 9 1.73 11.50 0.82
C MET A 9 1.45 10.00 0.64
N ILE A 10 0.65 9.40 1.53
CA ILE A 10 0.35 7.97 1.51
C ILE A 10 -0.35 7.52 0.22
N GLN A 11 -1.10 8.40 -0.45
CA GLN A 11 -1.74 8.07 -1.72
C GLN A 11 -0.70 7.85 -2.81
N TYR A 12 0.34 8.68 -2.91
CA TYR A 12 1.44 8.48 -3.86
C TYR A 12 2.16 7.14 -3.63
N ILE A 13 2.33 6.75 -2.36
CA ILE A 13 2.96 5.47 -2.00
C ILE A 13 2.08 4.29 -2.46
N VAL A 14 0.77 4.37 -2.25
CA VAL A 14 -0.17 3.34 -2.72
C VAL A 14 -0.20 3.29 -4.25
N ASP A 15 -0.22 4.44 -4.93
CA ASP A 15 -0.16 4.53 -6.39
C ASP A 15 1.10 3.81 -6.95
N GLU A 16 2.27 4.04 -6.34
CA GLU A 16 3.53 3.36 -6.69
C GLU A 16 3.45 1.84 -6.49
N ILE A 17 2.95 1.39 -5.33
CA ILE A 17 2.80 -0.03 -4.99
C ILE A 17 1.87 -0.73 -6.00
N VAL A 18 0.76 -0.08 -6.36
CA VAL A 18 -0.21 -0.61 -7.32
C VAL A 18 0.36 -0.63 -8.73
N ALA A 19 1.13 0.38 -9.13
CA ALA A 19 1.84 0.40 -10.40
C ALA A 19 2.85 -0.75 -10.52
N ALA A 20 3.53 -1.11 -9.42
CA ALA A 20 4.40 -2.28 -9.37
C ALA A 20 3.65 -3.63 -9.41
N GLY A 21 2.31 -3.61 -9.52
CA GLY A 21 1.46 -4.80 -9.66
C GLY A 21 1.01 -5.42 -8.34
N ILE A 22 1.32 -4.81 -7.20
CA ILE A 22 0.93 -5.32 -5.88
C ILE A 22 -0.54 -5.00 -5.59
N LYS A 23 -1.27 -5.98 -5.07
CA LYS A 23 -2.73 -5.89 -4.84
C LYS A 23 -3.14 -5.95 -3.38
N GLU A 24 -2.28 -6.45 -2.51
CA GLU A 24 -2.56 -6.58 -1.08
C GLU A 24 -1.58 -5.70 -0.30
N ILE A 25 -2.12 -4.75 0.45
CA ILE A 25 -1.35 -3.76 1.20
C ILE A 25 -1.72 -3.87 2.67
N VAL A 26 -0.71 -4.04 3.54
CA VAL A 26 -0.91 -4.10 4.99
C VAL A 26 -0.37 -2.82 5.63
N LEU A 27 -1.27 -2.01 6.16
CA LEU A 27 -0.94 -0.82 6.94
C LEU A 27 -0.69 -1.21 8.39
N VAL A 28 0.57 -1.16 8.80
CA VAL A 28 0.92 -1.23 10.23
C VAL A 28 0.73 0.15 10.85
N THR A 29 -0.32 0.30 11.66
CA THR A 29 -0.87 1.61 12.04
C THR A 29 -1.09 1.72 13.55
N HIS A 30 -1.42 2.93 14.02
CA HIS A 30 -1.71 3.25 15.42
C HIS A 30 -3.14 3.78 15.56
N ALA A 31 -3.76 3.66 16.74
CA ALA A 31 -5.16 4.04 16.98
C ALA A 31 -5.51 5.50 16.61
N SER A 32 -4.52 6.40 16.59
CA SER A 32 -4.68 7.81 16.23
C SER A 32 -4.62 8.08 14.72
N LYS A 33 -4.50 7.05 13.87
CA LYS A 33 -4.24 7.17 12.42
C LYS A 33 -5.41 6.71 11.54
N ASN A 34 -6.63 6.69 12.08
CA ASN A 34 -7.84 6.29 11.33
C ASN A 34 -8.04 7.10 10.03
N ALA A 35 -7.57 8.34 9.97
CA ALA A 35 -7.64 9.15 8.75
C ALA A 35 -6.89 8.54 7.55
N VAL A 36 -5.85 7.72 7.78
CA VAL A 36 -5.15 7.01 6.71
C VAL A 36 -6.05 5.91 6.13
N GLU A 37 -6.68 5.13 7.01
CA GLU A 37 -7.57 4.04 6.62
C GLU A 37 -8.80 4.59 5.89
N ASN A 38 -9.44 5.62 6.45
CA ASN A 38 -10.61 6.28 5.86
C ASN A 38 -10.33 6.93 4.50
N HIS A 39 -9.08 7.29 4.19
CA HIS A 39 -8.73 7.90 2.90
C HIS A 39 -8.88 6.91 1.74
N PHE A 40 -8.66 5.62 2.00
CA PHE A 40 -8.78 4.57 1.00
C PHE A 40 -10.09 3.76 1.10
N ASP A 41 -10.94 4.12 2.06
CA ASP A 41 -12.28 3.56 2.20
C ASP A 41 -13.31 4.42 1.44
N THR A 42 -14.46 3.83 1.13
CA THR A 42 -15.56 4.54 0.47
C THR A 42 -16.12 5.62 1.40
N SER A 43 -16.02 6.88 1.00
CA SER A 43 -16.62 7.99 1.73
C SER A 43 -18.06 8.23 1.26
N TYR A 44 -18.98 7.40 1.74
CA TYR A 44 -20.38 7.39 1.28
C TYR A 44 -21.06 8.77 1.32
N GLU A 45 -20.86 9.52 2.41
CA GLU A 45 -21.46 10.86 2.56
C GLU A 45 -20.87 11.85 1.53
N LEU A 46 -19.56 11.81 1.29
CA LEU A 46 -18.90 12.67 0.32
C LEU A 46 -19.33 12.33 -1.11
N GLU A 47 -19.36 11.05 -1.47
CA GLU A 47 -19.78 10.58 -2.79
C GLU A 47 -21.22 10.99 -3.08
N SER A 48 -22.15 10.74 -2.14
CA SER A 48 -23.54 11.15 -2.27
C SER A 48 -23.68 12.66 -2.44
N LEU A 49 -22.89 13.47 -1.73
CA LEU A 49 -22.92 14.93 -1.84
C LEU A 49 -22.40 15.40 -3.20
N LEU A 50 -21.32 14.80 -3.70
CA LEU A 50 -20.74 15.13 -5.01
C LEU A 50 -21.70 14.74 -6.14
N GLU A 51 -22.37 13.60 -6.02
CA GLU A 51 -23.40 13.16 -6.96
C GLU A 51 -24.60 14.12 -6.99
N GLN A 52 -25.14 14.49 -5.82
CA GLN A 52 -26.23 15.47 -5.72
C GLN A 52 -25.88 16.84 -6.31
N ARG A 53 -24.62 17.26 -6.18
CA ARG A 53 -24.10 18.52 -6.76
C ARG A 53 -23.64 18.38 -8.22
N VAL A 54 -23.82 17.21 -8.83
CA VAL A 54 -23.43 16.89 -10.21
C VAL A 54 -21.93 17.14 -10.47
N LYS A 55 -21.08 16.96 -9.43
CA LYS A 55 -19.63 17.13 -9.50
C LYS A 55 -18.95 15.84 -9.98
N ARG A 56 -19.30 15.40 -11.20
CA ARG A 56 -18.89 14.10 -11.75
C ARG A 56 -17.37 13.87 -11.79
N GLN A 57 -16.60 14.90 -12.10
CA GLN A 57 -15.14 14.79 -12.17
C GLN A 57 -14.53 14.53 -10.78
N LEU A 58 -14.92 15.32 -9.77
CA LEU A 58 -14.47 15.12 -8.39
C LEU A 58 -14.94 13.78 -7.82
N LEU A 59 -16.16 13.33 -8.17
CA LEU A 59 -16.66 12.03 -7.77
C LEU A 59 -15.77 10.91 -8.31
N ALA A 60 -15.42 10.97 -9.60
CA ALA A 60 -14.53 10.00 -10.23
C ALA A 60 -13.13 10.01 -9.60
N GLU A 61 -12.60 11.19 -9.26
CA GLU A 61 -11.31 11.31 -8.56
C GLU A 61 -11.36 10.64 -7.18
N VAL A 62 -12.39 10.90 -6.37
CA VAL A 62 -12.56 10.27 -5.05
C VAL A 62 -12.69 8.75 -5.16
N GLN A 63 -13.50 8.26 -6.10
CA GLN A 63 -13.69 6.83 -6.33
C GLN A 63 -12.41 6.13 -6.83
N SER A 64 -11.50 6.88 -7.47
CA SER A 64 -10.24 6.33 -7.97
C SER A 64 -9.12 6.24 -6.93
N ILE A 65 -9.30 6.80 -5.72
CA ILE A 65 -8.27 6.82 -4.66
C ILE A 65 -7.82 5.40 -4.28
N CYS A 66 -8.74 4.45 -4.22
CA CYS A 66 -8.43 3.03 -4.04
C CYS A 66 -8.69 2.29 -5.37
N PRO A 67 -7.64 1.91 -6.13
CA PRO A 67 -7.84 1.28 -7.42
C PRO A 67 -8.60 -0.06 -7.31
N PRO A 68 -9.44 -0.40 -8.29
CA PRO A 68 -10.19 -1.64 -8.26
C PRO A 68 -9.25 -2.86 -8.20
N GLY A 69 -9.61 -3.84 -7.38
CA GLY A 69 -8.82 -5.06 -7.17
C GLY A 69 -7.63 -4.89 -6.22
N VAL A 70 -7.51 -3.75 -5.53
CA VAL A 70 -6.56 -3.54 -4.43
C VAL A 70 -7.28 -3.74 -3.10
N THR A 71 -6.68 -4.50 -2.20
CA THR A 71 -7.16 -4.74 -0.84
C THR A 71 -6.19 -4.10 0.15
N ILE A 72 -6.69 -3.17 0.95
CA ILE A 72 -5.93 -2.52 2.01
C ILE A 72 -6.41 -3.05 3.36
N MET A 73 -5.50 -3.66 4.10
CA MET A 73 -5.71 -4.22 5.43
C MET A 73 -4.96 -3.38 6.45
N ASN A 74 -5.39 -3.42 7.71
CA ASN A 74 -4.71 -2.74 8.80
C ASN A 74 -4.34 -3.72 9.92
N VAL A 75 -3.20 -3.48 10.56
CA VAL A 75 -2.81 -4.13 11.80
C VAL A 75 -2.31 -3.08 12.78
N ARG A 76 -2.60 -3.25 14.07
CA ARG A 76 -2.24 -2.26 15.09
C ARG A 76 -0.85 -2.54 15.65
N GLN A 77 0.03 -1.54 15.63
CA GLN A 77 1.24 -1.51 16.44
C GLN A 77 0.94 -0.81 17.77
N ALA A 78 0.76 -1.59 18.83
CA ALA A 78 0.34 -1.07 20.13
C ALA A 78 1.40 -0.17 20.80
N GLN A 79 2.69 -0.45 20.55
CA GLN A 79 3.81 0.30 21.13
C GLN A 79 4.86 0.61 20.05
N PRO A 80 5.43 1.83 20.04
CA PRO A 80 6.40 2.26 19.04
C PRO A 80 7.79 1.68 19.31
N LEU A 81 7.95 0.36 19.16
CA LEU A 81 9.20 -0.37 19.39
C LEU A 81 10.10 -0.46 18.14
N GLY A 82 9.86 0.42 17.16
CA GLY A 82 10.65 0.50 15.92
C GLY A 82 10.14 -0.36 14.77
N LEU A 83 10.83 -0.25 13.62
CA LEU A 83 10.41 -0.85 12.33
C LEU A 83 10.36 -2.38 12.37
N GLY A 84 11.33 -3.04 13.00
CA GLY A 84 11.33 -4.50 13.12
C GLY A 84 10.09 -5.02 13.86
N HIS A 85 9.66 -4.32 14.92
CA HIS A 85 8.41 -4.63 15.60
C HIS A 85 7.20 -4.38 14.70
N SER A 86 7.19 -3.30 13.91
CA SER A 86 6.12 -3.03 12.95
C SER A 86 5.97 -4.17 11.93
N ILE A 87 7.07 -4.65 11.37
CA ILE A 87 7.08 -5.77 10.42
C ILE A 87 6.52 -7.04 11.09
N LEU A 88 6.94 -7.33 12.34
CA LEU A 88 6.43 -8.48 13.08
C LEU A 88 4.91 -8.40 13.37
N CYS A 89 4.36 -7.19 13.59
CA CYS A 89 2.90 -7.02 13.73
C CYS A 89 2.12 -7.45 12.48
N ALA A 90 2.73 -7.40 11.29
CA ALA A 90 2.10 -7.84 10.04
C ALA A 90 2.22 -9.34 9.78
N ARG A 91 3.05 -10.08 10.55
CA ARG A 91 3.28 -11.52 10.36
C ARG A 91 1.99 -12.36 10.28
N PRO A 92 0.94 -12.14 11.10
CA PRO A 92 -0.29 -12.92 11.01
C PRO A 92 -1.02 -12.78 9.66
N VAL A 93 -0.79 -11.68 8.94
CA VAL A 93 -1.39 -11.41 7.63
C VAL A 93 -0.50 -11.96 6.51
N VAL A 94 0.81 -11.74 6.61
CA VAL A 94 1.79 -12.13 5.57
C VAL A 94 2.06 -13.65 5.59
N GLY A 95 2.06 -14.27 6.76
CA GLY A 95 2.49 -15.66 6.94
C GLY A 95 4.00 -15.84 6.69
N ASP A 96 4.38 -16.99 6.14
CA ASP A 96 5.77 -17.31 5.78
C ASP A 96 6.08 -17.01 4.29
N ASN A 97 5.34 -16.08 3.69
CA ASN A 97 5.53 -15.64 2.31
C ASN A 97 6.58 -14.51 2.22
N PRO A 98 7.27 -14.36 1.07
CA PRO A 98 8.06 -13.16 0.81
C PRO A 98 7.15 -11.92 0.76
N PHE A 99 7.67 -10.78 1.20
CA PHE A 99 6.91 -9.54 1.30
C PHE A 99 7.77 -8.31 0.98
N ILE A 100 7.10 -7.18 0.78
CA ILE A 100 7.71 -5.88 0.53
C ILE A 100 7.52 -5.01 1.77
N VAL A 101 8.54 -4.22 2.10
CA VAL A 101 8.43 -3.15 3.09
C VAL A 101 8.60 -1.82 2.37
N VAL A 102 7.61 -0.95 2.49
CA VAL A 102 7.65 0.41 1.96
C VAL A 102 7.53 1.39 3.12
N LEU A 103 8.45 2.35 3.19
CA LEU A 103 8.40 3.41 4.19
C LEU A 103 7.57 4.58 3.63
N PRO A 104 6.48 4.98 4.30
CA PRO A 104 5.49 5.90 3.72
C PRO A 104 5.92 7.37 3.70
N ASP A 105 7.13 7.67 4.20
CA ASP A 105 7.75 8.99 4.24
C ASP A 105 8.72 9.24 3.07
N ILE A 106 9.02 8.23 2.26
CA ILE A 106 9.89 8.33 1.08
C ILE A 106 9.03 8.23 -0.17
N ILE A 107 9.02 9.28 -0.99
CA ILE A 107 8.30 9.29 -2.26
C ILE A 107 9.31 9.20 -3.40
N ILE A 108 9.00 8.34 -4.35
CA ILE A 108 9.72 8.23 -5.61
C ILE A 108 8.95 9.02 -6.68
N ASP A 109 9.64 9.97 -7.31
CA ASP A 109 9.04 10.87 -8.30
C ASP A 109 8.83 10.15 -9.65
N ASP A 110 7.57 9.97 -10.03
CA ASP A 110 7.15 9.29 -11.26
C ASP A 110 7.52 10.08 -12.53
N ALA A 111 7.80 11.39 -12.41
CA ALA A 111 8.31 12.19 -13.51
C ALA A 111 9.77 11.82 -13.87
N THR A 112 10.49 11.19 -12.94
CA THR A 112 11.90 10.81 -13.11
C THR A 112 12.09 9.35 -13.50
N ALA A 113 11.13 8.48 -13.19
CA ALA A 113 11.21 7.05 -13.48
C ALA A 113 9.82 6.43 -13.66
N ASP A 114 9.66 5.60 -14.69
CA ASP A 114 8.42 4.85 -14.94
C ASP A 114 8.17 3.81 -13.83
N PRO A 115 7.11 3.99 -13.01
CA PRO A 115 6.84 3.12 -11.86
C PRO A 115 6.41 1.70 -12.27
N LEU A 116 6.06 1.49 -13.54
CA LEU A 116 5.74 0.16 -14.08
C LEU A 116 6.99 -0.67 -14.39
N ARG A 117 8.17 -0.05 -14.45
CA ARG A 117 9.40 -0.69 -14.93
C ARG A 117 10.58 -0.58 -13.99
N TYR A 118 10.70 0.53 -13.27
CA TYR A 118 11.86 0.84 -12.43
C TYR A 118 11.53 0.71 -10.94
N ASN A 119 12.56 0.91 -10.10
CA ASN A 119 12.44 0.94 -8.64
C ASN A 119 11.74 -0.30 -8.08
N LEU A 120 10.60 -0.15 -7.42
CA LEU A 120 9.89 -1.26 -6.79
C LEU A 120 9.54 -2.37 -7.81
N ALA A 121 9.06 -2.02 -9.00
CA ALA A 121 8.73 -2.99 -10.04
C ALA A 121 9.95 -3.82 -10.46
N ALA A 122 11.11 -3.17 -10.64
CA ALA A 122 12.37 -3.84 -10.98
C ALA A 122 12.88 -4.72 -9.82
N MET A 123 12.75 -4.25 -8.57
CA MET A 123 13.13 -5.03 -7.38
C MET A 123 12.28 -6.30 -7.25
N VAL A 124 10.97 -6.20 -7.47
CA VAL A 124 10.06 -7.35 -7.47
C VAL A 124 10.40 -8.33 -8.59
N ALA A 125 10.60 -7.85 -9.82
CA ALA A 125 11.02 -8.69 -10.93
C ALA A 125 12.32 -9.43 -10.63
N ARG A 126 13.32 -8.71 -10.09
CA ARG A 126 14.61 -9.29 -9.72
C ARG A 126 14.50 -10.33 -8.60
N PHE A 127 13.67 -10.07 -7.59
CA PHE A 127 13.40 -11.03 -6.53
C PHE A 127 12.72 -12.29 -7.07
N ASN A 128 11.78 -12.16 -8.00
CA ASN A 128 11.13 -13.32 -8.62
C ASN A 128 12.10 -14.16 -9.48
N GLU A 129 13.09 -13.53 -10.11
CA GLU A 129 14.12 -14.23 -10.89
C GLU A 129 15.16 -14.95 -10.03
N THR A 130 15.54 -14.36 -8.89
CA THR A 130 16.74 -14.78 -8.13
C THR A 130 16.47 -15.23 -6.70
N GLY A 131 15.26 -14.98 -6.21
CA GLY A 131 14.85 -15.28 -4.85
C GLY A 131 14.74 -16.78 -4.58
N PRO A 132 14.71 -17.17 -3.30
CA PRO A 132 14.53 -18.56 -2.92
C PRO A 132 13.19 -19.07 -3.47
N GLN A 133 13.25 -20.11 -4.30
CA GLN A 133 12.05 -20.74 -4.86
C GLN A 133 11.27 -21.43 -3.74
N PRO A 134 9.94 -21.21 -3.64
CA PRO A 134 9.12 -21.93 -2.68
C PRO A 134 9.25 -23.44 -2.96
N GLY A 135 9.82 -24.19 -2.01
CA GLY A 135 9.99 -25.65 -2.08
C GLY A 135 11.42 -26.19 -2.10
N ALA A 136 12.47 -25.36 -2.16
CA ALA A 136 13.86 -25.86 -2.13
C ALA A 136 14.34 -26.31 -0.73
N GLY A 137 13.57 -26.03 0.34
CA GLY A 137 13.94 -26.31 1.74
C GLY A 137 13.29 -27.53 2.39
N GLU A 138 12.27 -28.15 1.79
CA GLU A 138 11.52 -29.25 2.45
C GLU A 138 12.09 -30.66 2.17
N ALA A 139 13.17 -30.77 1.39
CA ALA A 139 13.76 -32.07 1.03
C ALA A 139 14.82 -32.59 2.01
N HIS A 140 15.01 -31.98 3.19
CA HIS A 140 16.09 -32.38 4.12
C HIS A 140 15.68 -32.70 5.57
N GLU A 141 14.40 -32.69 5.91
CA GLU A 141 13.93 -33.11 7.24
C GLU A 141 12.75 -34.11 7.18
N ARG A 142 13.01 -35.28 6.60
CA ARG A 142 12.26 -36.51 6.89
C ARG A 142 13.20 -37.66 7.22
#